data_AF-A0A969X1Q9-F1
#
_entry.id   AF-A0A969X1Q9-F1
#
_cell.length_a   1.000
_cell.length_b   1.000
_cell.length_c   1.000
_cell.angle_alpha   90.00
_cell.angle_beta   90.00
_cell.angle_gamma   90.00
#
_symmetry.space_group_name_H-M   'P 1'
#
loop_
_entity.id
_entity.type
_entity.pdbx_description
1 polymer ?
#
loop_
_entity_poly.entity_id
_entity_poly.type
_entity_poly.pdbx_seq_one_letter_code
_entity_poly.pdbx_strand_id
1 'polypeptide(L)'
;MIVYGAVFPHPPMIIPAIGGDQIREAKATMEGMTQLASRVAHHSHDLLVFITPHGKVYGDAGPALADSRMEGDFGRFGHRQLKFSHPNDLEFLQRLQAKARDRNVF
;
A
#
# COMPACT_ATOMS: atom_id res chain seq x y z
N MET A 1 -13.71 -8.96 8.88
CA MET A 1 -13.42 -8.24 10.14
C MET A 1 -12.10 -7.50 9.97
N ILE A 2 -11.95 -6.29 10.51
CA ILE A 2 -10.64 -5.62 10.53
C ILE A 2 -9.85 -6.22 11.70
N VAL A 3 -8.71 -6.83 11.40
CA VAL A 3 -7.87 -7.50 12.41
C VAL A 3 -6.65 -6.68 12.83
N TYR A 4 -6.26 -5.70 12.01
CA TYR A 4 -5.12 -4.84 12.27
C TYR A 4 -5.21 -3.52 11.49
N GLY A 5 -4.56 -2.47 12.01
CA GLY A 5 -4.41 -1.17 11.35
C GLY A 5 -3.02 -0.62 11.64
N ALA A 6 -2.39 -0.02 10.63
CA ALA A 6 -1.01 0.43 10.69
C ALA A 6 -0.79 1.67 9.82
N VAL A 7 0.21 2.48 10.19
CA VAL A 7 0.68 3.61 9.39
C VAL A 7 2.13 3.36 9.04
N PHE A 8 2.47 3.42 7.76
CA PHE A 8 3.81 3.21 7.25
C PHE A 8 4.30 4.47 6.54
N PRO A 9 5.52 4.96 6.82
CA PRO A 9 6.21 5.77 5.83
C PRO A 9 6.55 4.89 4.63
N HIS A 10 6.61 5.46 3.44
CA HIS A 10 6.93 4.68 2.23
C HIS A 10 7.96 5.40 1.32
N PRO A 11 9.06 5.94 1.87
CA PRO A 11 10.11 6.54 1.05
C PRO A 11 10.80 5.45 0.21
N PRO A 12 11.05 5.67 -1.07
CA PRO A 12 11.83 4.75 -1.90
C PRO A 12 13.24 4.46 -1.34
N MET A 13 13.80 5.43 -0.61
CA MET A 13 15.16 5.40 -0.05
C MET A 13 15.43 4.22 0.89
N ILE A 14 14.42 3.68 1.58
CA ILE A 14 14.61 2.54 2.50
C ILE A 14 14.67 1.18 1.80
N ILE A 15 14.52 1.15 0.47
CA ILE A 15 14.61 -0.09 -0.30
C ILE A 15 16.10 -0.38 -0.57
N PRO A 16 16.64 -1.53 -0.15
CA PRO A 16 18.07 -1.87 -0.27
C PRO A 16 18.70 -1.55 -1.63
N ALA A 17 18.01 -1.93 -2.70
CA ALA A 17 18.48 -1.70 -4.05
C ALA A 17 18.53 -0.21 -4.46
N ILE A 18 17.66 0.64 -3.89
CA ILE A 18 17.55 2.07 -4.23
C ILE A 18 18.47 2.91 -3.35
N GLY A 19 18.41 2.72 -2.03
CA GLY A 19 19.13 3.58 -1.10
C GLY A 19 20.57 3.20 -0.82
N GLY A 20 20.99 1.98 -1.19
CA GLY A 20 22.36 1.50 -1.03
C GLY A 20 22.95 1.81 0.35
N ASP A 21 24.07 2.52 0.37
CA ASP A 21 24.79 2.88 1.59
C ASP A 21 24.06 3.89 2.49
N GLN A 22 23.28 4.81 1.91
CA GLN A 22 22.62 5.88 2.69
C GLN A 22 21.34 5.37 3.41
N ILE A 23 20.95 4.11 3.21
CA ILE A 23 19.94 3.44 4.05
C ILE A 23 20.32 3.45 5.53
N ARG A 24 21.63 3.48 5.85
CA ARG A 24 22.11 3.56 7.23
C ARG A 24 21.58 4.81 7.96
N GLU A 25 21.32 5.89 7.23
CA GLU A 25 20.74 7.12 7.79
C GLU A 25 19.27 6.93 8.20
N ALA A 26 18.57 5.97 7.58
CA ALA A 26 17.18 5.62 7.86
C ALA A 26 17.03 4.33 8.69
N LYS A 27 18.08 3.90 9.41
CA LYS A 27 18.09 2.64 10.16
C LYS A 27 16.89 2.48 11.11
N ALA A 28 16.58 3.51 11.91
CA ALA A 28 15.46 3.47 12.84
C ALA A 28 14.10 3.28 12.12
N THR A 29 13.93 3.94 10.96
CA THR A 29 12.74 3.77 10.11
C THR A 29 12.64 2.34 9.58
N MET A 30 13.74 1.78 9.08
CA MET A 30 13.75 0.39 8.59
C MET A 30 13.44 -0.63 9.68
N GLU A 31 14.02 -0.47 10.86
CA GLU A 31 13.77 -1.35 12.00
C GLU A 31 12.30 -1.28 12.44
N GLY A 32 11.76 -0.06 12.57
CA GLY A 32 10.36 0.16 12.90
C GLY A 32 9.41 -0.44 11.87
N MET A 33 9.69 -0.23 10.58
CA MET A 33 8.90 -0.82 9.49
C MET A 33 8.99 -2.34 9.43
N THR A 34 10.17 -2.91 9.68
CA THR A 34 10.36 -4.38 9.70
C THR A 34 9.56 -5.00 10.84
N GLN A 35 9.59 -4.39 12.03
CA GLN A 35 8.80 -4.85 13.18
C GLN A 35 7.30 -4.69 12.95
N LEU A 36 6.86 -3.61 12.31
CA LEU A 36 5.46 -3.39 11.99
C LEU A 36 4.97 -4.37 10.92
N ALA A 37 5.74 -4.58 9.86
CA ALA A 37 5.45 -5.56 8.81
C ALA A 37 5.37 -6.98 9.40
N SER A 38 6.30 -7.34 10.30
CA SER A 38 6.24 -8.59 11.04
C SER A 38 4.92 -8.71 11.82
N ARG A 39 4.54 -7.68 12.59
CA ARG A 39 3.26 -7.69 13.33
C ARG A 39 2.05 -7.87 12.42
N VAL A 40 1.99 -7.14 11.29
CA VAL A 40 0.93 -7.31 10.28
C VAL A 40 0.86 -8.76 9.81
N ALA A 41 2.01 -9.34 9.43
CA ALA A 41 2.08 -10.70 8.92
C ALA A 41 1.74 -11.81 9.94
N HIS A 42 1.82 -11.53 11.25
CA HIS A 42 1.42 -12.47 12.30
C HIS A 42 -0.11 -12.52 12.50
N HIS A 43 -0.86 -11.55 11.99
CA HIS A 43 -2.32 -11.61 12.00
C HIS A 43 -2.81 -12.43 10.80
N SER A 44 -3.80 -13.30 11.03
CA SER A 44 -4.49 -14.00 9.96
C SER A 44 -5.36 -13.02 9.19
N HIS A 45 -4.87 -12.53 8.05
CA HIS A 45 -5.58 -11.63 7.16
C HIS A 45 -5.62 -12.17 5.73
N ASP A 46 -6.76 -12.03 5.06
CA ASP A 46 -6.93 -12.48 3.66
C ASP A 46 -6.80 -11.32 2.65
N LEU A 47 -6.92 -10.08 3.13
CA LEU A 47 -6.90 -8.86 2.31
C LEU A 47 -6.17 -7.73 3.02
N LEU A 48 -5.26 -7.05 2.29
CA LEU A 48 -4.64 -5.79 2.71
C LEU A 48 -5.26 -4.64 1.92
N VAL A 49 -5.74 -3.62 2.63
CA VAL A 49 -6.26 -2.38 2.04
C VAL A 49 -5.23 -1.28 2.24
N PHE A 50 -4.71 -0.74 1.14
CA PHE A 50 -3.77 0.38 1.16
C PHE A 50 -4.50 1.69 0.89
N ILE A 51 -4.33 2.66 1.79
CA ILE A 51 -4.83 4.03 1.64
C ILE A 51 -3.61 4.92 1.43
N THR A 52 -3.55 5.64 0.31
CA THR A 52 -2.38 6.44 -0.06
C THR A 52 -2.79 7.80 -0.63
N PRO A 53 -2.07 8.89 -0.29
CA PRO A 53 -2.33 10.22 -0.87
C PRO A 53 -1.78 10.39 -2.29
N HIS A 54 -1.09 9.39 -2.85
CA HIS A 54 -0.40 9.50 -4.14
C HIS A 54 -1.22 9.01 -5.35
N GLY A 55 -2.50 8.69 -5.14
CA GLY A 55 -3.44 8.43 -6.21
C GLY A 55 -3.91 9.71 -6.91
N LYS A 56 -4.79 9.57 -7.90
CA LYS A 56 -5.60 10.70 -8.35
C LYS A 56 -6.43 11.19 -7.16
N VAL A 57 -6.47 12.49 -6.94
CA VAL A 57 -7.31 13.09 -5.90
C VAL A 57 -8.46 13.80 -6.60
N TYR A 58 -9.68 13.49 -6.18
CA TYR A 58 -10.90 14.14 -6.65
C TYR A 58 -11.46 14.98 -5.50
N GLY A 59 -12.09 16.10 -5.83
CA GLY A 59 -12.68 16.99 -4.82
C GLY A 59 -13.94 16.44 -4.16
N ASP A 60 -14.57 15.47 -4.82
CA ASP A 60 -15.89 14.94 -4.54
C ASP A 60 -15.93 13.41 -4.43
N ALA A 61 -14.78 12.74 -4.50
CA ALA A 61 -14.73 11.28 -4.48
C ALA A 61 -13.45 10.70 -3.87
N GLY A 62 -13.59 9.54 -3.21
CA GLY A 62 -12.48 8.68 -2.80
C GLY A 62 -12.22 7.58 -3.84
N PRO A 63 -11.27 7.75 -4.79
CA PRO A 63 -11.08 6.77 -5.85
C PRO A 63 -10.40 5.50 -5.32
N ALA A 64 -10.83 4.36 -5.85
CA ALA A 64 -10.17 3.08 -5.69
C ALA A 64 -9.61 2.59 -7.03
N LEU A 65 -8.50 1.86 -7.00
CA LEU A 65 -7.96 1.20 -8.18
C LEU A 65 -8.76 -0.08 -8.44
N ALA A 66 -9.37 -0.18 -9.63
CA ALA A 66 -10.29 -1.27 -9.99
C ALA A 66 -9.76 -2.23 -11.06
N ASP A 67 -8.45 -2.17 -11.35
CA ASP A 67 -7.80 -3.17 -12.19
C ASP A 67 -7.79 -4.53 -11.47
N SER A 68 -7.99 -5.63 -12.21
CA SER A 68 -8.02 -6.99 -11.64
C SER A 68 -6.67 -7.43 -11.06
N ARG A 69 -5.59 -6.77 -11.48
CA ARG A 69 -4.25 -6.90 -10.92
C ARG A 69 -3.65 -5.52 -10.71
N MET A 70 -3.03 -5.33 -9.54
CA MET A 70 -2.26 -4.12 -9.25
C MET A 70 -0.80 -4.37 -9.60
N GLU A 71 -0.25 -3.54 -10.49
CA GLU A 71 1.13 -3.65 -10.97
C GLU A 71 1.90 -2.35 -10.81
N GLY A 72 3.20 -2.46 -10.57
CA GLY A 72 4.10 -1.33 -10.49
C GLY A 72 5.55 -1.76 -10.43
N ASP A 73 6.45 -0.81 -10.70
CA ASP A 73 7.89 -0.98 -10.57
C ASP A 73 8.53 0.25 -9.93
N PHE A 74 9.81 0.13 -9.56
CA PHE A 74 10.64 1.25 -9.09
C PHE A 74 11.44 1.91 -10.23
N GLY A 75 10.91 1.89 -11.46
CA GLY A 75 11.58 2.42 -12.64
C GLY A 75 11.85 3.92 -12.57
N ARG A 76 11.00 4.69 -11.88
CA ARG A 76 11.23 6.12 -11.59
C ARG A 76 12.47 6.36 -10.72
N PHE A 77 12.98 5.33 -10.05
CA PHE A 77 14.19 5.35 -9.25
C PHE A 77 15.35 4.58 -9.91
N GLY A 78 15.22 4.19 -11.18
CA GLY A 78 16.24 3.43 -11.90
C GLY A 78 16.18 1.90 -11.71
N HIS A 79 15.17 1.38 -10.99
CA HIS A 79 15.07 -0.03 -10.63
C HIS A 79 13.81 -0.71 -11.21
N ARG A 80 13.67 -0.74 -12.55
CA ARG A 80 12.53 -1.41 -13.22
C ARG A 80 12.43 -2.91 -12.96
N GLN A 81 13.56 -3.55 -12.63
CA GLN A 81 13.62 -4.96 -12.27
C GLN A 81 12.89 -5.27 -10.96
N LEU A 82 12.70 -4.28 -10.08
CA LEU A 82 11.89 -4.40 -8.88
C LEU A 82 10.42 -4.21 -9.27
N LYS A 83 9.84 -5.24 -9.89
CA LYS A 83 8.45 -5.24 -10.34
C LYS A 83 7.59 -6.08 -9.41
N PHE A 84 6.40 -5.57 -9.11
CA PHE A 84 5.38 -6.23 -8.29
C PHE A 84 4.09 -6.36 -9.08
N SER A 85 3.37 -7.46 -8.86
CA SER A 85 2.08 -7.72 -9.50
C SER A 85 1.26 -8.63 -8.60
N HIS A 86 0.16 -8.10 -8.05
CA HIS A 86 -0.72 -8.81 -7.11
C HIS A 86 -2.18 -8.78 -7.60
N PRO A 87 -2.97 -9.83 -7.33
CA PRO A 87 -4.40 -9.78 -7.61
C PRO A 87 -5.07 -8.70 -6.75
N ASN A 88 -6.11 -8.09 -7.31
CA ASN A 88 -6.97 -7.15 -6.61
C ASN A 88 -8.29 -7.83 -6.24
N ASP A 89 -8.91 -7.39 -5.14
CA ASP A 89 -10.19 -7.92 -4.69
C ASP A 89 -11.35 -7.04 -5.18
N LEU A 90 -11.82 -7.33 -6.39
CA LEU A 90 -12.89 -6.55 -7.03
C LEU A 90 -14.24 -6.76 -6.35
N GLU A 91 -14.47 -7.93 -5.74
CA GLU A 91 -15.72 -8.18 -5.01
C GLU A 91 -15.78 -7.32 -3.75
N PHE A 92 -14.67 -7.23 -3.01
CA PHE A 92 -14.54 -6.31 -1.89
C PHE A 92 -14.78 -4.86 -2.33
N LEU A 93 -14.19 -4.40 -3.44
CA LEU A 93 -14.37 -3.04 -3.93
C LEU A 93 -15.83 -2.73 -4.28
N GLN A 94 -16.54 -3.65 -4.93
CA GLN A 94 -17.97 -3.49 -5.23
C GLN A 94 -18.80 -3.37 -3.95
N ARG A 95 -18.54 -4.23 -2.96
CA ARG A 95 -19.22 -4.17 -1.65
C ARG A 95 -18.91 -2.87 -0.90
N LEU A 96 -17.66 -2.40 -0.95
CA LEU A 96 -17.24 -1.14 -0.35
C LEU A 96 -17.96 0.05 -1.01
N GLN A 97 -18.02 0.09 -2.34
CA GLN A 97 -18.70 1.15 -3.08
C GLN A 97 -20.20 1.19 -2.77
N ALA A 98 -20.87 0.03 -2.71
CA ALA A 98 -22.28 -0.03 -2.33
C ALA A 98 -22.49 0.52 -0.91
N LYS A 99 -21.64 0.14 0.05
CA LYS A 99 -21.72 0.64 1.44
C LYS A 99 -21.39 2.13 1.57
N ALA A 100 -20.48 2.65 0.77
CA ALA A 100 -20.17 4.08 0.74
C ALA A 100 -21.39 4.88 0.24
N ARG A 101 -22.03 4.41 -0.84
CA ARG A 101 -23.27 4.99 -1.38
C ARG A 101 -24.41 4.97 -0.36
N ASP A 102 -24.64 3.84 0.31
CA ASP A 102 -25.67 3.72 1.36
C ASP A 102 -25.47 4.74 2.51
N ARG A 103 -24.23 5.16 2.73
CA ARG A 103 -23.85 6.12 3.78
C ARG A 103 -23.65 7.55 3.28
N ASN A 104 -23.92 7.83 2.01
CA ASN A 104 -23.65 9.12 1.37
C ASN A 104 -22.19 9.57 1.53
N VAL A 105 -21.26 8.62 1.46
CA VAL A 105 -19.81 8.87 1.35
C VAL A 105 -19.44 8.68 -0.12
N PHE A 106 -18.93 9.72 -0.75
CA PHE A 106 -18.54 9.75 -2.16
C PHE A 106 -17.02 9.60 -2.30
#